data_AF-A0A379E540-F1
#
_entry.id   AF-A0A379E540-F1
#
_cell.length_a   1.000
_cell.length_b   1.000
_cell.length_c   1.000
_cell.angle_alpha   90.00
_cell.angle_beta   90.00
_cell.angle_gamma   90.00
#
_symmetry.space_group_name_H-M   'P 1'
#
loop_
_entity.id
_entity.type
_entity.pdbx_description
1 polymer ?
#
loop_
_entity_poly.entity_id
_entity_poly.type
_entity_poly.pdbx_seq_one_letter_code
_entity_poly.pdbx_strand_id
1 'polypeptide(L)'
;MRVKELLVMALLVCPMAGMAQSTYEQIGDSAKTTQVENKKVSAAFQQWLGQYEECGRKINEVSEQYQREVDKRGYPKKKTVQAKMALVNQYISLLKQERDSPELNQDLDVEKVNSKISMWQSQLEGLSALLKKI
;
A
#
# COMPACT_ATOMS: atom_id res chain seq x y z
N MET A 1 -26.74 36.18 14.52
CA MET A 1 -26.18 34.82 14.52
C MET A 1 -26.13 34.33 13.08
N ARG A 2 -24.94 34.12 12.52
CA ARG A 2 -24.77 33.50 11.19
C ARG A 2 -23.98 32.21 11.39
N VAL A 3 -24.70 31.09 11.37
CA VAL A 3 -24.12 29.75 11.52
C VAL A 3 -23.53 29.35 10.17
N LYS A 4 -22.26 28.97 10.20
CA LYS A 4 -21.50 28.47 9.04
C LYS A 4 -21.86 27.00 8.84
N GLU A 5 -22.31 26.63 7.64
CA GLU A 5 -22.52 25.23 7.29
C GLU A 5 -21.17 24.58 6.97
N LEU A 6 -20.73 23.71 7.89
CA LEU A 6 -19.60 22.81 7.70
C LEU A 6 -20.15 21.50 7.09
N LEU A 7 -19.83 21.29 5.83
CA LEU A 7 -20.01 20.02 5.12
C LEU A 7 -19.05 18.98 5.72
N VAL A 8 -19.58 18.11 6.57
CA VAL A 8 -18.87 16.93 7.08
C VAL A 8 -19.04 15.81 6.06
N MET A 9 -17.98 15.54 5.29
CA MET A 9 -17.94 14.39 4.38
C MET A 9 -17.75 13.10 5.17
N ALA A 10 -18.56 12.12 4.79
CA ALA A 10 -18.82 10.85 5.44
C ALA A 10 -17.56 9.99 5.72
N LEU A 11 -17.54 9.39 6.91
CA LEU A 11 -16.69 8.26 7.26
C LEU A 11 -17.01 7.06 6.36
N LEU A 12 -16.00 6.58 5.62
CA LEU A 12 -16.01 5.27 4.98
C LEU A 12 -15.85 4.19 6.06
N VAL A 13 -16.94 3.49 6.35
CA VAL A 13 -16.96 2.29 7.18
C VAL A 13 -16.44 1.11 6.36
N CYS A 14 -15.29 0.53 6.73
CA CYS A 14 -14.87 -0.76 6.18
C CYS A 14 -15.66 -1.89 6.86
N PRO A 15 -16.38 -2.75 6.11
CA PRO A 15 -17.04 -3.91 6.69
C PRO A 15 -16.01 -4.99 7.05
N MET A 16 -15.97 -5.36 8.34
CA MET A 16 -15.34 -6.60 8.80
C MET A 16 -16.29 -7.77 8.46
N ALA A 17 -16.15 -8.34 7.27
CA ALA A 17 -16.63 -9.68 6.94
C ALA A 17 -15.38 -10.58 6.91
N GLY A 18 -15.28 -11.72 7.56
CA GLY A 18 -16.24 -12.75 7.89
C GLY A 18 -15.47 -14.06 7.67
N MET A 19 -15.35 -14.91 8.68
CA MET A 19 -14.50 -16.09 8.63
C MET A 19 -14.99 -17.07 7.56
N ALA A 20 -14.21 -17.28 6.51
CA ALA A 20 -14.44 -18.38 5.57
C ALA A 20 -13.81 -19.64 6.14
N GLN A 21 -14.62 -20.46 6.80
CA GLN A 21 -14.29 -21.83 7.19
C GLN A 21 -14.35 -22.69 5.92
N SER A 22 -13.20 -23.07 5.35
CA SER A 22 -13.15 -23.96 4.19
C SER A 22 -12.96 -25.40 4.63
N THR A 23 -13.96 -26.23 4.38
CA THR A 23 -13.95 -27.70 4.46
C THR A 23 -12.82 -28.27 3.62
N TYR A 24 -12.01 -29.15 4.21
CA TYR A 24 -10.94 -29.90 3.53
C TYR A 24 -11.55 -31.16 2.93
N GLU A 25 -11.66 -31.24 1.60
CA GLU A 25 -11.90 -32.52 0.94
C GLU A 25 -10.60 -33.34 0.90
N GLN A 26 -10.66 -34.53 1.50
CA GLN A 26 -9.59 -35.52 1.47
C GLN A 26 -9.58 -36.18 0.09
N ILE A 27 -8.59 -35.84 -0.74
CA ILE A 27 -8.34 -36.54 -2.02
C ILE A 27 -7.20 -37.53 -1.80
N GLY A 28 -7.52 -38.81 -2.01
CA GLY A 28 -6.66 -39.96 -1.79
C GLY A 28 -5.49 -40.11 -2.76
N ASP A 29 -4.58 -41.00 -2.36
CA ASP A 29 -3.32 -41.37 -3.00
C ASP A 29 -3.39 -41.50 -4.53
N SER A 30 -2.52 -40.76 -5.21
CA SER A 30 -1.91 -41.20 -6.47
C SER A 30 -0.55 -40.55 -6.64
N ALA A 31 0.47 -41.41 -6.60
CA ALA A 31 1.87 -41.09 -6.75
C ALA A 31 2.17 -40.40 -8.10
N LYS A 32 2.48 -39.11 -8.03
CA LYS A 32 3.41 -38.39 -8.92
C LYS A 32 3.79 -37.11 -8.19
N THR A 33 4.98 -37.12 -7.60
CA THR A 33 5.59 -35.98 -6.90
C THR A 33 5.89 -34.86 -7.89
N THR A 34 4.84 -34.19 -8.36
CA THR A 34 4.96 -32.85 -8.89
C THR A 34 5.21 -31.99 -7.66
N GLN A 35 6.45 -31.55 -7.46
CA GLN A 35 6.75 -30.50 -6.50
C GLN A 35 6.05 -29.24 -7.00
N VAL A 36 4.75 -29.12 -6.69
CA VAL A 36 4.04 -27.85 -6.77
C VAL A 36 4.49 -27.08 -5.53
N GLU A 37 5.73 -26.60 -5.54
CA GLU A 37 6.18 -25.63 -4.56
C GLU A 37 5.21 -24.45 -4.64
N ASN A 38 4.38 -24.31 -3.62
CA ASN A 38 3.47 -23.20 -3.47
C ASN A 38 4.32 -21.94 -3.18
N LYS A 39 4.87 -21.30 -4.22
CA LYS A 39 5.92 -20.25 -4.11
C LYS A 39 5.44 -18.92 -3.55
N LYS A 40 4.12 -18.73 -3.33
CA LYS A 40 3.60 -17.71 -2.40
C LYS A 40 4.09 -17.93 -0.95
N VAL A 41 4.65 -19.09 -0.66
CA VAL A 41 5.32 -19.46 0.59
C VAL A 41 6.86 -19.30 0.49
N SER A 42 7.40 -18.72 -0.59
CA SER A 42 8.83 -18.46 -0.69
C SER A 42 9.29 -17.41 0.34
N ALA A 43 10.45 -17.64 0.95
CA ALA A 43 11.00 -16.72 1.95
C ALA A 43 11.20 -15.30 1.38
N ALA A 44 11.61 -15.19 0.11
CA ALA A 44 11.77 -13.91 -0.59
C ALA A 44 10.43 -13.16 -0.71
N PHE A 45 9.34 -13.85 -1.09
CA PHE A 45 8.02 -13.24 -1.17
C PHE A 45 7.50 -12.80 0.20
N GLN A 46 7.65 -13.63 1.23
CA GLN A 46 7.23 -13.30 2.59
C GLN A 46 8.00 -12.10 3.17
N GLN A 47 9.30 -12.02 2.90
CA GLN A 47 10.12 -10.87 3.29
C GLN A 47 9.68 -9.60 2.57
N TRP A 48 9.49 -9.67 1.24
CA TRP A 48 9.00 -8.55 0.46
C TRP A 48 7.62 -8.09 0.93
N LEU A 49 6.70 -9.02 1.19
CA LEU A 49 5.34 -8.74 1.66
C LEU A 49 5.38 -8.00 3.01
N GLY A 50 6.21 -8.46 3.95
CA GLY A 50 6.39 -7.80 5.24
C GLY A 50 6.86 -6.35 5.09
N GLN A 51 7.84 -6.10 4.21
CA GLN A 51 8.33 -4.75 3.91
C GLN A 51 7.26 -3.88 3.24
N TYR A 52 6.50 -4.46 2.30
CA TYR A 52 5.43 -3.78 1.58
C TYR A 52 4.30 -3.35 2.51
N GLU A 53 3.83 -4.25 3.38
CA GLU A 53 2.79 -3.96 4.36
C GLU A 53 3.25 -2.94 5.40
N GLU A 54 4.48 -3.08 5.92
CA GLU A 54 5.04 -2.14 6.89
C GLU A 54 5.18 -0.74 6.29
N CYS A 55 5.69 -0.64 5.05
CA CYS A 55 5.78 0.63 4.34
C CYS A 55 4.39 1.26 4.16
N GLY A 56 3.39 0.46 3.74
CA GLY A 56 2.00 0.91 3.62
C GLY A 56 1.42 1.42 4.94
N ARG A 57 1.65 0.72 6.06
CA ARG A 57 1.24 1.19 7.41
C ARG A 57 1.87 2.53 7.77
N LYS A 58 3.19 2.67 7.58
CA LYS A 58 3.91 3.92 7.84
C LYS A 58 3.40 5.08 6.97
N ILE A 59 3.03 4.82 5.71
CA ILE A 59 2.38 5.81 4.84
C ILE A 59 1.05 6.28 5.43
N ASN A 60 0.24 5.37 5.98
CA ASN A 60 -1.02 5.74 6.62
C ASN A 60 -0.77 6.61 7.87
N GLU A 61 0.16 6.22 8.74
CA GLU A 61 0.51 6.98 9.95
C GLU A 61 0.98 8.41 9.64
N VAL A 62 1.90 8.58 8.68
CA VAL A 62 2.36 9.92 8.27
C VAL A 62 1.25 10.71 7.57
N SER A 63 0.32 10.04 6.89
CA SER A 63 -0.84 10.68 6.27
C SER A 63 -1.82 11.21 7.30
N GLU A 64 -2.05 10.49 8.39
CA GLU A 64 -2.84 11.01 9.50
C GLU A 64 -2.15 12.21 10.17
N GLN A 65 -0.84 12.15 10.39
CA GLN A 65 -0.09 13.30 10.91
C GLN A 65 -0.20 14.49 9.96
N TYR A 66 -0.01 14.25 8.66
CA TYR A 66 -0.19 15.27 7.62
C TYR A 66 -1.56 15.93 7.74
N GLN A 67 -2.64 15.13 7.84
CA GLN A 67 -4.00 15.66 7.93
C GLN A 67 -4.21 16.47 9.21
N ARG A 68 -3.79 15.96 10.38
CA ARG A 68 -3.84 16.70 11.65
C ARG A 68 -3.12 18.05 11.57
N GLU A 69 -2.01 18.10 10.84
CA GLU A 69 -1.26 19.34 10.63
C GLU A 69 -1.97 20.31 9.71
N VAL A 70 -2.59 19.83 8.63
CA VAL A 70 -3.45 20.61 7.74
C VAL A 70 -4.64 21.17 8.49
N ASP A 71 -5.35 20.35 9.26
CA ASP A 71 -6.54 20.79 10.01
C ASP A 71 -6.21 21.87 11.05
N LYS A 72 -5.01 21.80 11.65
CA LYS A 72 -4.59 22.74 12.70
C LYS A 72 -4.16 24.12 12.17
N ARG A 73 -3.53 24.20 11.00
CA ARG A 73 -2.91 25.46 10.49
C ARG A 73 -3.10 25.73 9.00
N GLY A 74 -3.83 24.89 8.29
CA GLY A 74 -4.07 24.96 6.85
C GLY A 74 -3.00 24.31 5.96
N TYR A 75 -1.86 23.87 6.51
CA TYR A 75 -0.78 23.24 5.73
C TYR A 75 0.04 22.22 6.55
N PRO A 76 0.62 21.19 5.92
CA PRO A 76 1.48 20.21 6.60
C PRO A 76 2.86 20.80 6.93
N LYS A 77 3.60 20.25 7.89
CA LYS A 77 5.01 20.62 8.10
C LYS A 77 5.86 20.09 6.95
N LYS A 78 6.88 20.87 6.57
CA LYS A 78 7.93 20.48 5.63
C LYS A 78 8.51 19.09 5.93
N LYS A 79 8.85 18.83 7.20
CA LYS A 79 9.38 17.52 7.64
C LYS A 79 8.41 16.35 7.44
N THR A 80 7.10 16.58 7.61
CA THR A 80 6.06 15.56 7.43
C THR A 80 5.89 15.24 5.95
N VAL A 81 5.92 16.27 5.08
CA VAL A 81 5.94 16.09 3.62
C VAL A 81 7.15 15.28 3.18
N GLN A 82 8.36 15.64 3.66
CA GLN A 82 9.59 14.90 3.34
C GLN A 82 9.53 13.43 3.81
N ALA A 83 9.04 13.17 5.02
CA ALA A 83 8.87 11.81 5.52
C ALA A 83 7.89 11.01 4.65
N LYS A 84 6.76 11.60 4.27
CA LYS A 84 5.80 10.97 3.36
C LYS A 84 6.39 10.70 1.99
N MET A 85 7.17 11.64 1.42
CA MET A 85 7.87 11.43 0.15
C MET A 85 8.86 10.27 0.21
N ALA A 86 9.62 10.14 1.31
CA ALA A 86 10.57 9.05 1.49
C ALA A 86 9.86 7.68 1.51
N LEU A 87 8.73 7.58 2.23
CA LEU A 87 7.94 6.37 2.29
C LEU A 87 7.28 6.03 0.94
N VAL A 88 6.74 7.03 0.24
CA VAL A 88 6.18 6.83 -1.12
C VAL A 88 7.25 6.35 -2.09
N ASN A 89 8.47 6.92 -2.04
CA ASN A 89 9.60 6.43 -2.83
C ASN A 89 9.94 4.98 -2.51
N GLN A 90 10.01 4.62 -1.23
CA GLN A 90 10.26 3.24 -0.81
C GLN A 90 9.17 2.29 -1.32
N TYR A 91 7.91 2.69 -1.25
CA TYR A 91 6.78 1.90 -1.74
C TYR A 91 6.83 1.67 -3.26
N ILE A 92 7.18 2.71 -4.03
CA ILE A 92 7.41 2.59 -5.48
C ILE A 92 8.55 1.61 -5.76
N SER A 93 9.65 1.66 -5.01
CA SER A 93 10.77 0.71 -5.16
C SER A 93 10.33 -0.73 -4.88
N LEU A 94 9.48 -0.97 -3.88
CA LEU A 94 8.93 -2.30 -3.58
C LEU A 94 8.01 -2.81 -4.69
N LEU A 95 7.18 -1.95 -5.29
CA LEU A 95 6.36 -2.30 -6.44
C LEU A 95 7.21 -2.62 -7.68
N LYS A 96 8.31 -1.88 -7.90
CA LYS A 96 9.26 -2.19 -8.97
C LYS A 96 9.96 -3.52 -8.72
N GLN A 97 10.34 -3.80 -7.47
CA GLN A 97 10.91 -5.09 -7.09
C GLN A 97 9.93 -6.23 -7.36
N GLU A 98 8.65 -6.10 -6.98
CA GLU A 98 7.60 -7.07 -7.29
C GLU A 98 7.51 -7.35 -8.79
N ARG A 99 7.54 -6.29 -9.61
CA ARG A 99 7.45 -6.37 -11.07
C ARG A 99 8.68 -7.02 -11.71
N ASP A 100 9.86 -6.59 -11.29
CA ASP A 100 11.12 -6.90 -11.97
C ASP A 100 11.75 -8.22 -11.50
N SER A 101 11.33 -8.75 -10.33
CA SER A 101 11.88 -9.99 -9.77
C SER A 101 11.11 -11.24 -10.19
N PRO A 102 11.74 -12.23 -10.87
CA PRO A 102 11.12 -13.50 -11.25
C PRO A 102 10.57 -14.35 -10.09
N GLU A 103 11.10 -14.12 -8.89
CA GLU A 103 10.66 -14.79 -7.66
C GLU A 103 9.39 -14.17 -7.06
N LEU A 104 9.03 -12.95 -7.47
CA LEU A 104 7.86 -12.21 -6.97
C LEU A 104 6.75 -12.06 -8.02
N ASN A 105 7.09 -12.09 -9.31
CA ASN A 105 6.17 -11.75 -10.40
C ASN A 105 5.42 -12.94 -11.04
N GLN A 106 5.42 -14.11 -10.41
CA GLN A 106 4.69 -15.29 -10.92
C GLN A 106 3.19 -15.00 -10.88
N ASP A 107 2.56 -14.96 -12.07
CA ASP A 107 1.16 -14.57 -12.28
C ASP A 107 0.83 -13.11 -11.93
N LEU A 108 1.84 -12.24 -11.94
CA LEU A 108 1.65 -10.82 -11.68
C LEU A 108 0.98 -10.14 -12.87
N ASP A 109 -0.12 -9.42 -12.59
CA ASP A 109 -0.67 -8.45 -13.52
C ASP A 109 0.25 -7.21 -13.56
N VAL A 110 1.23 -7.27 -14.47
CA VAL A 110 2.26 -6.24 -14.66
C VAL A 110 1.63 -4.88 -14.98
N GLU A 111 0.55 -4.85 -15.76
CA GLU A 111 -0.15 -3.60 -16.12
C GLU A 111 -0.77 -2.96 -14.88
N LYS A 112 -1.39 -3.75 -14.01
CA LYS A 112 -1.92 -3.25 -12.73
C LYS A 112 -0.82 -2.72 -11.81
N VAL A 113 0.33 -3.38 -11.75
CA VAL A 113 1.47 -2.88 -10.97
C VAL A 113 2.05 -1.59 -11.56
N ASN A 114 2.20 -1.52 -12.88
CA ASN A 114 2.63 -0.30 -13.57
C ASN A 114 1.66 0.87 -13.31
N SER A 115 0.35 0.62 -13.38
CA SER A 115 -0.67 1.62 -13.06
C SER A 115 -0.53 2.15 -11.62
N LYS A 116 -0.32 1.26 -10.64
CA LYS A 116 -0.03 1.66 -9.25
C LYS A 116 1.25 2.48 -9.14
N ILE A 117 2.32 2.06 -9.81
CA ILE A 117 3.59 2.80 -9.82
C ILE A 117 3.37 4.23 -10.35
N SER A 118 2.68 4.38 -11.49
CA SER A 118 2.38 5.70 -12.07
C SER A 118 1.52 6.56 -11.14
N MET A 119 0.51 5.99 -10.47
CA MET A 119 -0.28 6.70 -9.48
C MET A 119 0.58 7.24 -8.33
N TRP A 120 1.45 6.40 -7.75
CA TRP A 120 2.32 6.82 -6.65
C TRP A 120 3.40 7.82 -7.09
N GLN A 121 3.91 7.71 -8.31
CA GLN A 121 4.81 8.71 -8.89
C GLN A 121 4.13 10.07 -9.03
N SER A 122 2.89 10.11 -9.50
CA SER A 122 2.11 11.36 -9.57
C SER A 122 1.88 11.97 -8.17
N GLN A 123 1.60 11.15 -7.16
CA GLN A 123 1.52 11.64 -5.78
C GLN A 123 2.85 12.23 -5.29
N LEU A 124 3.97 11.58 -5.61
CA LEU A 124 5.30 12.06 -5.25
C LEU A 124 5.62 13.40 -5.91
N GLU A 125 5.25 13.58 -7.18
CA GLU A 125 5.37 14.86 -7.89
C GLU A 125 4.52 15.95 -7.22
N GLY A 126 3.29 15.63 -6.82
CA GLY A 126 2.42 16.54 -6.07
C GLY A 126 3.03 16.97 -4.73
N LEU A 127 3.61 16.03 -3.97
CA LEU A 127 4.30 16.32 -2.72
C LEU A 127 5.56 17.17 -2.95
N SER A 128 6.32 16.90 -4.01
CA SER A 128 7.50 17.69 -4.41
C SER A 128 7.10 19.13 -4.77
N ALA A 129 6.01 19.30 -5.53
CA ALA A 129 5.47 20.61 -5.88
C ALA A 129 4.97 21.37 -4.63
N LEU A 130 4.32 20.68 -3.69
CA LEU A 130 3.91 21.25 -2.42
C LEU A 130 5.11 21.71 -1.59
N LEU A 131 6.17 20.90 -1.52
CA LEU A 131 7.39 21.21 -0.76
C LEU A 131 8.09 22.50 -1.23
N LYS A 132 7.92 22.88 -2.50
CA LYS A 132 8.43 24.14 -3.06
C LYS A 132 7.62 25.36 -2.63
N LYS A 133 6.39 25.15 -2.17
CA LYS A 133 5.42 26.22 -1.80
C LYS A 133 5.33 26.46 -0.29
N ILE A 134 5.85 25.55 0.53
CA ILE A 134 5.81 25.60 2.01
C ILE A 134 7.22 25.71 2.60
#